data_AF-A0A173YTT2-F1
#
_entry.id   AF-A0A173YTT2-F1
#
_cell.length_a   1.000
_cell.length_b   1.000
_cell.length_c   1.000
_cell.angle_alpha   90.00
_cell.angle_beta   90.00
_cell.angle_gamma   90.00
#
_symmetry.space_group_name_H-M   'P 1'
#
loop_
_entity.id
_entity.type
_entity.pdbx_description
1 polymer ?
#
loop_
_entity_poly.entity_id
_entity_poly.type
_entity_poly.pdbx_seq_one_letter_code
_entity_poly.pdbx_strand_id
1 'polypeptide(L)'
;MSSKIYPIGIQNFEKIRKDGYFYIDKTALIYQMVKTGSYYFLSRPRRFGKSLLISTLEAYFLGKKELFEGLAMEKLEKDWTTYPIFHIDLNTEKYDTRESLDSILNFTLEKWEQQYGTAPSETTFALRFRGLIERAYEQTGQRVVILIDEYDKPMLQAIGNEELQKEFRNTMKAFYSVLKTMDGCIQFAFLTGVTKFGKVSVFSDLNNLDDISMRKQYVDLCGVSEKELHDNLEIELHELADAKELTYGELCNRLREYYDGYHFTYNSIGIYNPFSLLNTFKYREFGSYWFETGTPTYLVELLKKHHYDLERMAHEETSAAVLNSIDSTSDNPIPVIYQSGYLTIKGYDEEFGIYSLGFPNREVEEGFIKFLLPFYANTNAVESEFEI
;
A
#
# COMPACT_ATOMS: atom_id res chain seq x y z
N MET A 1 -18.41 -17.55 21.82
CA MET A 1 -17.13 -17.75 21.11
C MET A 1 -17.42 -17.58 19.64
N SER A 2 -17.15 -16.39 19.13
CA SER A 2 -17.23 -16.09 17.71
C SER A 2 -16.34 -17.07 16.94
N SER A 3 -16.91 -17.76 15.93
CA SER A 3 -16.20 -18.68 15.04
C SER A 3 -15.51 -17.95 13.88
N LYS A 4 -15.28 -16.64 14.02
CA LYS A 4 -14.75 -15.77 12.96
C LYS A 4 -13.29 -16.14 12.63
N ILE A 5 -13.02 -16.35 11.35
CA ILE A 5 -11.67 -16.69 10.85
C ILE A 5 -11.04 -15.43 10.26
N TYR A 6 -10.00 -14.91 10.90
CA TYR A 6 -9.34 -13.67 10.46
C TYR A 6 -8.36 -13.91 9.29
N PRO A 7 -8.37 -13.08 8.23
CA PRO A 7 -7.54 -13.25 7.02
C PRO A 7 -6.09 -12.79 7.21
N ILE A 8 -5.45 -13.15 8.33
CA ILE A 8 -4.09 -12.68 8.65
C ILE A 8 -3.09 -13.26 7.66
N GLY A 9 -2.44 -12.38 6.89
CA GLY A 9 -1.49 -12.75 5.86
C GLY A 9 -2.13 -13.23 4.54
N ILE A 10 -3.45 -13.17 4.41
CA ILE A 10 -4.15 -13.53 3.17
C ILE A 10 -4.43 -12.26 2.37
N GLN A 11 -3.91 -12.20 1.16
CA GLN A 11 -4.07 -11.06 0.25
C GLN A 11 -4.97 -11.38 -0.95
N ASN A 12 -5.34 -12.65 -1.14
CA ASN A 12 -6.19 -13.06 -2.25
C ASN A 12 -7.67 -12.95 -1.87
N PHE A 13 -8.40 -12.06 -2.54
CA PHE A 13 -9.81 -11.80 -2.27
C PHE A 13 -10.68 -13.05 -2.50
N GLU A 14 -10.44 -13.77 -3.58
CA GLU A 14 -11.19 -15.00 -3.89
C GLU A 14 -11.05 -16.06 -2.79
N LYS A 15 -9.84 -16.24 -2.25
CA LYS A 15 -9.57 -17.13 -1.12
C LYS A 15 -10.35 -16.69 0.12
N ILE A 16 -10.34 -15.39 0.44
CA ILE A 16 -11.09 -14.85 1.59
C ILE A 16 -12.57 -15.17 1.46
N ARG A 17 -13.15 -14.96 0.28
CA ARG A 17 -14.59 -15.18 0.03
C ARG A 17 -14.96 -16.66 0.01
N LYS A 18 -14.16 -17.53 -0.61
CA LYS A 18 -14.46 -18.97 -0.74
C LYS A 18 -14.23 -19.76 0.56
N ASP A 19 -13.20 -19.39 1.33
CA ASP A 19 -12.81 -20.14 2.52
C ASP A 19 -13.47 -19.59 3.81
N GLY A 20 -14.42 -18.67 3.69
CA GLY A 20 -15.21 -18.15 4.83
C GLY A 20 -14.43 -17.23 5.77
N TYR A 21 -13.38 -16.56 5.28
CA TYR A 21 -12.65 -15.58 6.08
C TYR A 21 -13.44 -14.29 6.25
N PHE A 22 -13.20 -13.62 7.37
CA PHE A 22 -13.71 -12.28 7.64
C PHE A 22 -13.23 -11.28 6.58
N TYR A 23 -14.14 -10.43 6.11
CA TYR A 23 -13.86 -9.37 5.14
C TYR A 23 -14.68 -8.12 5.49
N ILE A 24 -14.00 -6.97 5.56
CA ILE A 24 -14.66 -5.66 5.70
C ILE A 24 -14.90 -5.11 4.31
N ASP A 25 -16.17 -4.82 4.01
CA ASP A 25 -16.59 -4.44 2.67
C ASP A 25 -16.18 -3.02 2.28
N LYS A 26 -15.23 -2.91 1.35
CA LYS A 26 -14.79 -1.64 0.73
C LYS A 26 -15.35 -1.44 -0.68
N THR A 27 -16.22 -2.32 -1.14
CA THR A 27 -16.49 -2.46 -2.57
C THR A 27 -17.34 -1.33 -3.15
N ALA A 28 -18.06 -0.58 -2.30
CA ALA A 28 -18.72 0.66 -2.71
C ALA A 28 -17.70 1.74 -3.16
N LEU A 29 -16.58 1.90 -2.44
CA LEU A 29 -15.51 2.83 -2.80
C LEU A 29 -14.79 2.38 -4.08
N ILE A 30 -14.59 1.07 -4.22
CA ILE A 30 -14.04 0.48 -5.46
C ILE A 30 -14.96 0.81 -6.63
N TYR A 31 -16.27 0.61 -6.50
CA TYR A 31 -17.25 0.94 -7.53
C TYR A 31 -17.18 2.43 -7.91
N GLN A 32 -17.15 3.33 -6.93
CA GLN A 32 -17.01 4.77 -7.18
C GLN A 32 -15.72 5.07 -7.96
N MET A 33 -14.58 4.50 -7.55
CA MET A 33 -13.30 4.70 -8.22
C MET A 33 -13.35 4.24 -9.69
N VAL A 34 -13.80 3.02 -9.97
CA VAL A 34 -13.81 2.48 -11.34
C VAL A 34 -14.82 3.18 -12.26
N LYS A 35 -15.82 3.89 -11.73
CA LYS A 35 -16.80 4.65 -12.51
C LYS A 35 -16.44 6.13 -12.68
N THR A 36 -15.46 6.67 -11.95
CA THR A 36 -15.14 8.10 -11.98
C THR A 36 -13.85 8.45 -12.72
N GLY A 37 -13.01 7.46 -13.02
CA GLY A 37 -11.77 7.66 -13.75
C GLY A 37 -11.08 6.36 -14.10
N SER A 38 -9.92 6.47 -14.74
CA SER A 38 -9.23 5.32 -15.33
C SER A 38 -7.80 5.14 -14.84
N TYR A 39 -7.12 6.16 -14.32
CA TYR A 39 -5.70 6.07 -13.96
C TYR A 39 -5.50 6.54 -12.52
N TYR A 40 -5.25 5.59 -11.62
CA TYR A 40 -5.16 5.85 -10.19
C TYR A 40 -3.86 5.36 -9.58
N PHE A 41 -3.40 6.11 -8.59
CA PHE A 41 -2.28 5.76 -7.75
C PHE A 41 -2.67 5.84 -6.27
N LEU A 42 -2.32 4.82 -5.50
CA LEU A 42 -2.52 4.78 -4.05
C LEU A 42 -1.23 4.35 -3.33
N SER A 43 -0.67 5.24 -2.52
CA SER A 43 0.34 4.87 -1.53
C SER A 43 -0.30 4.64 -0.16
N ARG A 44 -0.01 3.50 0.45
CA ARG A 44 -0.35 3.20 1.85
C ARG A 44 0.80 2.45 2.52
N PRO A 45 0.94 2.53 3.85
CA PRO A 45 1.95 1.76 4.55
C PRO A 45 1.81 0.26 4.31
N ARG A 46 2.85 -0.50 4.66
CA ARG A 46 2.83 -1.97 4.57
C ARG A 46 1.66 -2.52 5.39
N ARG A 47 1.10 -3.66 4.96
CA ARG A 47 0.01 -4.37 5.65
C ARG A 47 -1.34 -3.62 5.76
N PHE A 48 -1.55 -2.50 5.05
CA PHE A 48 -2.86 -1.80 5.01
C PHE A 48 -3.91 -2.41 4.07
N GLY A 49 -3.59 -3.52 3.39
CA GLY A 49 -4.54 -4.19 2.48
C GLY A 49 -4.44 -3.79 1.00
N LYS A 50 -3.34 -3.17 0.56
CA LYS A 50 -3.09 -2.79 -0.84
C LYS A 50 -3.22 -3.97 -1.81
N SER A 51 -2.52 -5.08 -1.56
CA SER A 51 -2.59 -6.29 -2.39
C SER A 51 -3.98 -6.94 -2.37
N LEU A 52 -4.70 -6.83 -1.25
CA LEU A 52 -6.10 -7.28 -1.16
C LEU A 52 -7.02 -6.42 -2.04
N LEU A 53 -6.80 -5.10 -2.08
CA LEU A 53 -7.50 -4.20 -2.99
C LEU A 53 -7.21 -4.56 -4.45
N ILE A 54 -5.95 -4.82 -4.83
CA ILE A 54 -5.58 -5.30 -6.16
C ILE A 54 -6.32 -6.60 -6.51
N SER A 55 -6.30 -7.59 -5.62
CA SER A 55 -7.00 -8.86 -5.84
C SER A 55 -8.52 -8.69 -5.94
N THR A 56 -9.10 -7.72 -5.21
CA THR A 56 -10.53 -7.39 -5.30
C THR A 56 -10.87 -6.74 -6.64
N LEU A 57 -10.04 -5.80 -7.12
CA LEU A 57 -10.16 -5.19 -8.45
C LEU A 57 -10.04 -6.25 -9.56
N GLU A 58 -9.07 -7.16 -9.44
CA GLU A 58 -8.88 -8.27 -10.38
C GLU A 58 -10.13 -9.16 -10.45
N ALA A 59 -10.69 -9.56 -9.30
CA ALA A 59 -11.93 -10.34 -9.26
C ALA A 59 -13.12 -9.60 -9.90
N TYR A 60 -13.22 -8.29 -9.66
CA TYR A 60 -14.27 -7.44 -10.24
C TYR A 60 -14.16 -7.38 -11.77
N PHE A 61 -12.97 -7.07 -12.30
CA PHE A 61 -12.76 -6.94 -13.75
C PHE A 61 -12.74 -8.28 -14.50
N LEU A 62 -12.54 -9.40 -13.79
CA LEU A 62 -12.78 -10.74 -14.36
C LEU A 62 -14.27 -11.11 -14.41
N GLY A 63 -15.16 -10.30 -13.84
CA GLY A 63 -16.60 -10.58 -13.82
C GLY A 63 -17.02 -11.66 -12.82
N LYS A 64 -16.22 -11.95 -11.78
CA LYS A 64 -16.49 -12.99 -10.76
C LYS A 64 -17.57 -12.58 -9.77
N LYS A 65 -18.80 -12.37 -10.26
CA LYS A 65 -19.96 -11.86 -9.51
C LYS A 65 -20.21 -12.61 -8.20
N GLU A 66 -20.05 -13.93 -8.21
CA GLU A 66 -20.28 -14.81 -7.06
C GLU A 66 -19.42 -14.44 -5.83
N LEU A 67 -18.24 -13.85 -6.03
CA LEU A 67 -17.37 -13.44 -4.93
C LEU A 67 -17.90 -12.20 -4.19
N PHE A 68 -18.80 -11.44 -4.82
CA PHE A 68 -19.33 -10.19 -4.28
C PHE A 68 -20.69 -10.34 -3.61
N GLU A 69 -21.24 -11.55 -3.53
CA GLU A 69 -22.51 -11.80 -2.81
C GLU A 69 -22.44 -11.27 -1.37
N GLY A 70 -23.45 -10.50 -0.98
CA GLY A 70 -23.54 -9.85 0.33
C GLY A 70 -22.70 -8.57 0.48
N LEU A 71 -21.96 -8.15 -0.55
CA LEU A 71 -21.19 -6.91 -0.56
C LEU A 71 -21.95 -5.80 -1.31
N ALA A 72 -21.56 -4.54 -1.10
CA ALA A 72 -22.16 -3.38 -1.75
C ALA A 72 -22.10 -3.47 -3.28
N MET A 73 -20.99 -3.98 -3.84
CA MET A 73 -20.80 -4.16 -5.28
C MET A 73 -21.91 -4.99 -5.94
N GLU A 74 -22.44 -6.02 -5.26
CA GLU A 74 -23.53 -6.86 -5.79
C GLU A 74 -24.74 -6.02 -6.20
N LYS A 75 -25.04 -4.98 -5.41
CA LYS A 75 -26.17 -4.08 -5.67
C LYS A 75 -25.81 -2.99 -6.67
N LEU A 76 -24.56 -2.55 -6.71
CA LEU A 76 -24.10 -1.42 -7.54
C LEU A 76 -23.78 -1.83 -8.98
N GLU A 77 -23.09 -2.95 -9.21
CA GLU A 77 -22.67 -3.41 -10.53
C GLU A 77 -23.71 -4.33 -11.18
N LYS A 78 -24.04 -4.05 -12.45
CA LYS A 78 -25.08 -4.74 -13.22
C LYS A 78 -24.55 -5.51 -14.41
N ASP A 79 -23.48 -5.02 -15.05
CA ASP A 79 -23.01 -5.53 -16.33
C ASP A 79 -22.01 -6.67 -16.17
N TRP A 80 -21.20 -6.66 -15.10
CA TRP A 80 -20.18 -7.69 -14.80
C TRP A 80 -19.31 -8.07 -16.01
N THR A 81 -18.94 -7.06 -16.81
CA THR A 81 -18.14 -7.26 -18.02
C THR A 81 -16.75 -7.78 -17.68
N THR A 82 -16.30 -8.80 -18.40
CA THR A 82 -14.95 -9.34 -18.28
C THR A 82 -13.96 -8.55 -19.14
N TYR A 83 -12.82 -8.20 -18.57
CA TYR A 83 -11.74 -7.48 -19.25
C TYR A 83 -10.43 -8.29 -19.21
N PRO A 84 -9.55 -8.17 -20.23
CA PRO A 84 -8.19 -8.66 -20.15
C PRO A 84 -7.43 -7.93 -19.04
N ILE A 85 -6.69 -8.66 -18.19
CA ILE A 85 -5.96 -8.09 -17.05
C ILE A 85 -4.46 -8.34 -17.19
N PHE A 86 -3.70 -7.27 -17.05
CA PHE A 86 -2.25 -7.26 -16.91
C PHE A 86 -1.89 -6.90 -15.46
N HIS A 87 -1.73 -7.92 -14.62
CA HIS A 87 -1.30 -7.76 -13.23
C HIS A 87 0.22 -7.98 -13.09
N ILE A 88 0.94 -6.93 -12.69
CA ILE A 88 2.37 -6.94 -12.39
C ILE A 88 2.56 -6.88 -10.88
N ASP A 89 3.22 -7.90 -10.33
CA ASP A 89 3.63 -7.92 -8.92
C ASP A 89 5.16 -7.92 -8.85
N LEU A 90 5.74 -6.84 -8.32
CA LEU A 90 7.18 -6.70 -8.19
C LEU A 90 7.72 -7.31 -6.88
N ASN A 91 6.93 -8.06 -6.11
CA ASN A 91 7.37 -8.58 -4.83
C ASN A 91 8.38 -9.72 -4.86
N THR A 92 8.46 -10.51 -5.92
CA THR A 92 9.09 -11.83 -5.87
C THR A 92 10.61 -11.84 -6.10
N GLU A 93 11.26 -10.68 -6.15
CA GLU A 93 12.68 -10.57 -6.47
C GLU A 93 13.46 -9.75 -5.42
N LYS A 94 14.77 -10.03 -5.33
CA LYS A 94 15.73 -9.19 -4.61
C LYS A 94 16.41 -8.26 -5.63
N TYR A 95 16.16 -6.97 -5.52
CA TYR A 95 16.63 -5.96 -6.46
C TYR A 95 18.02 -5.43 -6.10
N ASP A 96 19.03 -6.30 -6.12
CA ASP A 96 20.43 -5.96 -5.83
C ASP A 96 21.33 -5.89 -7.08
N THR A 97 20.82 -6.32 -8.24
CA THR A 97 21.49 -6.23 -9.54
C THR A 97 20.57 -5.66 -10.62
N ARG A 98 21.11 -5.20 -11.74
CA ARG A 98 20.31 -4.72 -12.87
C ARG A 98 19.40 -5.82 -13.43
N GLU A 99 19.93 -7.03 -13.50
CA GLU A 99 19.28 -8.21 -14.09
C GLU A 99 18.03 -8.64 -13.31
N SER A 100 17.93 -8.27 -12.03
CA SER A 100 16.77 -8.58 -11.17
C SER A 100 15.46 -8.01 -11.74
N LEU A 101 15.45 -6.72 -12.10
CA LEU A 101 14.28 -6.06 -12.69
C LEU A 101 13.97 -6.62 -14.08
N ASP A 102 15.02 -6.84 -14.89
CA ASP A 102 14.87 -7.38 -16.24
C ASP A 102 14.27 -8.80 -16.18
N SER A 103 14.66 -9.61 -15.20
CA SER A 103 14.18 -10.99 -15.03
C SER A 103 12.70 -11.05 -14.66
N ILE A 104 12.24 -10.22 -13.72
CA ILE A 104 10.82 -10.20 -13.33
C ILE A 104 9.92 -9.65 -14.44
N LEU A 105 10.39 -8.63 -15.18
CA LEU A 105 9.67 -8.10 -16.33
C LEU A 105 9.60 -9.13 -17.46
N ASN A 106 10.72 -9.82 -17.76
CA ASN A 106 10.74 -10.92 -18.72
C ASN A 106 9.74 -12.01 -18.35
N PHE A 107 9.82 -12.52 -17.11
CA PHE A 107 8.93 -13.57 -16.61
C PHE A 107 7.45 -13.20 -16.73
N THR A 108 7.11 -11.96 -16.37
CA THR A 108 5.73 -11.47 -16.42
C THR A 108 5.24 -11.33 -17.87
N LEU A 109 6.05 -10.77 -18.76
CA LEU A 109 5.70 -10.59 -20.16
C LEU A 109 5.56 -11.94 -20.88
N GLU A 110 6.48 -12.88 -20.66
CA GLU A 110 6.45 -14.21 -21.31
C GLU A 110 5.13 -14.95 -21.03
N LYS A 111 4.58 -14.83 -19.82
CA LYS A 111 3.27 -15.40 -19.48
C LYS A 111 2.15 -14.86 -20.37
N TRP A 112 2.16 -13.55 -20.63
CA TRP A 112 1.16 -12.91 -21.47
C TRP A 112 1.41 -13.13 -22.96
N GLU A 113 2.66 -13.26 -23.36
CA GLU A 113 3.07 -13.61 -24.72
C GLU A 113 2.62 -15.01 -25.11
N GLN A 114 2.61 -15.95 -24.16
CA GLN A 114 2.01 -17.27 -24.38
C GLN A 114 0.50 -17.18 -24.65
N GLN A 115 -0.19 -16.18 -24.08
CA GLN A 115 -1.63 -16.01 -24.22
C GLN A 115 -2.02 -15.21 -25.46
N TYR A 116 -1.36 -14.07 -25.71
CA TYR A 116 -1.74 -13.11 -26.74
C TYR A 116 -0.78 -13.09 -27.95
N GLY A 117 0.36 -13.80 -27.88
CA GLY A 117 1.37 -13.85 -28.94
C GLY A 117 2.42 -12.73 -28.88
N THR A 118 3.37 -12.78 -29.81
CA THR A 118 4.51 -11.86 -29.96
C THR A 118 4.69 -11.39 -31.40
N ALA A 119 5.41 -10.28 -31.58
CA ALA A 119 5.90 -9.84 -32.88
C ALA A 119 7.44 -9.70 -32.89
N PRO A 120 8.14 -10.06 -34.00
CA PRO A 120 9.61 -9.97 -34.06
C PRO A 120 10.18 -8.55 -33.85
N SER A 121 9.38 -7.52 -34.07
CA SER A 121 9.76 -6.11 -33.82
C SER A 121 9.77 -5.72 -32.33
N GLU A 122 9.27 -6.58 -31.44
CA GLU A 122 9.12 -6.30 -30.01
C GLU A 122 10.41 -6.63 -29.24
N THR A 123 11.44 -5.85 -29.51
CA THR A 123 12.81 -6.11 -29.01
C THR A 123 13.08 -5.54 -27.61
N THR A 124 12.19 -4.72 -27.07
CA THR A 124 12.32 -4.10 -25.75
C THR A 124 11.10 -4.39 -24.88
N PHE A 125 11.24 -4.29 -23.55
CA PHE A 125 10.12 -4.48 -22.61
C PHE A 125 8.92 -3.57 -22.92
N ALA A 126 9.17 -2.30 -23.25
CA ALA A 126 8.13 -1.35 -23.61
C ALA A 126 7.39 -1.77 -24.90
N LEU A 127 8.12 -2.22 -25.93
CA LEU A 127 7.50 -2.68 -27.18
C LEU A 127 6.71 -3.98 -26.98
N ARG A 128 7.24 -4.93 -26.20
CA ARG A 128 6.55 -6.17 -25.84
C ARG A 128 5.25 -5.86 -25.09
N PHE A 129 5.31 -5.01 -24.07
CA PHE A 129 4.12 -4.66 -23.29
C PHE A 129 3.08 -3.92 -24.14
N ARG A 130 3.53 -2.99 -24.99
CA ARG A 130 2.67 -2.29 -25.95
C ARG A 130 1.94 -3.27 -26.87
N GLY A 131 2.69 -4.17 -27.50
CA GLY A 131 2.13 -5.15 -28.43
C GLY A 131 1.15 -6.12 -27.75
N LEU A 132 1.42 -6.50 -26.50
CA LEU A 132 0.50 -7.30 -25.69
C LEU A 132 -0.82 -6.57 -25.42
N ILE A 133 -0.78 -5.28 -25.09
CA ILE A 133 -2.00 -4.48 -24.88
C ILE A 133 -2.79 -4.38 -26.19
N GLU A 134 -2.12 -4.05 -27.31
CA GLU A 134 -2.73 -3.98 -28.65
C GLU A 134 -3.42 -5.31 -29.00
N ARG A 135 -2.69 -6.43 -28.88
CA ARG A 135 -3.23 -7.76 -29.22
C ARG A 135 -4.34 -8.23 -28.28
N ALA A 136 -4.22 -7.98 -26.98
CA ALA A 136 -5.29 -8.32 -26.04
C ALA A 136 -6.57 -7.55 -26.36
N TYR A 137 -6.47 -6.27 -26.71
CA TYR A 137 -7.60 -5.47 -27.17
C TYR A 137 -8.21 -6.01 -28.47
N GLU A 138 -7.37 -6.29 -29.48
CA GLU A 138 -7.83 -6.81 -30.79
C GLU A 138 -8.49 -8.19 -30.68
N GLN A 139 -7.92 -9.10 -29.88
CA GLN A 139 -8.42 -10.47 -29.75
C GLN A 139 -9.70 -10.57 -28.92
N THR A 140 -9.85 -9.72 -27.90
CA THR A 140 -11.01 -9.78 -27.00
C THR A 140 -12.11 -8.78 -27.33
N GLY A 141 -11.79 -7.74 -28.10
CA GLY A 141 -12.67 -6.58 -28.34
C GLY A 141 -12.88 -5.71 -27.10
N GLN A 142 -12.17 -5.98 -25.99
CA GLN A 142 -12.29 -5.28 -24.72
C GLN A 142 -11.02 -4.51 -24.39
N ARG A 143 -11.18 -3.29 -23.89
CA ARG A 143 -10.06 -2.51 -23.34
C ARG A 143 -9.45 -3.23 -22.14
N VAL A 144 -8.17 -3.03 -21.89
CA VAL A 144 -7.40 -3.81 -20.92
C VAL A 144 -7.39 -3.14 -19.55
N VAL A 145 -7.24 -3.94 -18.51
CA VAL A 145 -7.05 -3.48 -17.13
C VAL A 145 -5.61 -3.74 -16.72
N ILE A 146 -4.95 -2.75 -16.12
CA ILE A 146 -3.56 -2.84 -15.71
C ILE A 146 -3.46 -2.61 -14.20
N LEU A 147 -2.95 -3.60 -13.47
CA LEU A 147 -2.82 -3.56 -12.02
C LEU A 147 -1.35 -3.75 -11.66
N ILE A 148 -0.77 -2.84 -10.89
CA ILE A 148 0.65 -2.87 -10.54
C ILE A 148 0.78 -2.78 -9.02
N ASP A 149 1.27 -3.84 -8.40
CA ASP A 149 1.53 -3.92 -6.96
C ASP A 149 3.03 -3.77 -6.65
N GLU A 150 3.32 -3.16 -5.51
CA GLU A 150 4.67 -2.85 -5.00
C GLU A 150 5.60 -2.22 -6.07
N TYR A 151 5.04 -1.27 -6.83
CA TYR A 151 5.72 -0.63 -7.95
C TYR A 151 7.07 0.00 -7.56
N ASP A 152 7.21 0.44 -6.32
CA ASP A 152 8.35 1.17 -5.78
C ASP A 152 9.43 0.26 -5.19
N LYS A 153 9.18 -1.04 -5.06
CA LYS A 153 10.10 -2.00 -4.43
C LYS A 153 11.51 -2.04 -5.05
N PRO A 154 11.69 -2.03 -6.39
CA PRO A 154 13.02 -1.97 -6.99
C PRO A 154 13.78 -0.71 -6.58
N MET A 155 13.10 0.43 -6.59
CA MET A 155 13.69 1.73 -6.22
C MET A 155 14.07 1.78 -4.73
N LEU A 156 13.21 1.22 -3.86
CA LEU A 156 13.47 1.16 -2.42
C LEU A 156 14.65 0.27 -2.06
N GLN A 157 14.83 -0.87 -2.71
CA GLN A 157 15.94 -1.78 -2.42
C GLN A 157 17.29 -1.30 -2.99
N ALA A 158 17.27 -0.44 -4.01
CA ALA A 158 18.46 0.20 -4.54
C ALA A 158 18.90 1.45 -3.76
N ILE A 159 18.24 1.83 -2.66
CA ILE A 159 18.71 2.92 -1.77
C ILE A 159 20.16 2.66 -1.33
N GLY A 160 20.99 3.70 -1.47
CA GLY A 160 22.44 3.61 -1.25
C GLY A 160 23.25 3.26 -2.50
N ASN A 161 22.63 2.83 -3.60
CA ASN A 161 23.27 2.56 -4.89
C ASN A 161 22.67 3.44 -6.01
N GLU A 162 23.27 4.61 -6.23
CA GLU A 162 22.76 5.61 -7.18
C GLU A 162 22.77 5.13 -8.64
N GLU A 163 23.77 4.34 -9.02
CA GLU A 163 23.87 3.77 -10.38
C GLU A 163 22.71 2.81 -10.64
N LEU A 164 22.50 1.86 -9.72
CA LEU A 164 21.41 0.89 -9.84
C LEU A 164 20.02 1.57 -9.81
N GLN A 165 19.81 2.56 -8.93
CA GLN A 165 18.57 3.33 -8.93
C GLN A 165 18.31 4.04 -10.26
N LYS A 166 19.35 4.60 -10.87
CA LYS A 166 19.24 5.27 -12.17
C LYS A 166 18.87 4.28 -13.26
N GLU A 167 19.46 3.09 -13.25
CA GLU A 167 19.10 2.02 -14.19
C GLU A 167 17.65 1.57 -14.03
N PHE A 168 17.22 1.21 -12.81
CA PHE A 168 15.83 0.81 -12.54
C PHE A 168 14.83 1.90 -12.95
N ARG A 169 15.11 3.16 -12.60
CA ARG A 169 14.28 4.30 -13.01
C ARG A 169 14.13 4.38 -14.52
N ASN A 170 15.22 4.26 -15.27
CA ASN A 170 15.19 4.36 -16.73
C ASN A 170 14.39 3.20 -17.35
N THR A 171 14.60 1.97 -16.87
CA THR A 171 13.86 0.79 -17.33
C THR A 171 12.36 0.93 -17.03
N MET A 172 12.00 1.26 -15.79
CA MET A 172 10.60 1.45 -15.38
C MET A 172 9.94 2.61 -16.12
N LYS A 173 10.64 3.74 -16.30
CA LYS A 173 10.12 4.89 -17.04
C LYS A 173 9.78 4.51 -18.48
N ALA A 174 10.69 3.81 -19.17
CA ALA A 174 10.44 3.34 -20.52
C ALA A 174 9.26 2.35 -20.56
N PHE A 175 9.22 1.40 -19.63
CA PHE A 175 8.18 0.37 -19.55
C PHE A 175 6.78 0.96 -19.31
N TYR A 176 6.63 1.88 -18.34
CA TYR A 176 5.33 2.48 -18.02
C TYR A 176 4.91 3.60 -18.97
N SER A 177 5.82 4.15 -19.79
CA SER A 177 5.47 5.13 -20.84
C SER A 177 4.40 4.59 -21.81
N VAL A 178 4.33 3.27 -21.97
CA VAL A 178 3.33 2.55 -22.77
C VAL A 178 1.90 2.91 -22.36
N LEU A 179 1.65 3.13 -21.06
CA LEU A 179 0.32 3.45 -20.53
C LEU A 179 -0.27 4.73 -21.13
N LYS A 180 0.60 5.70 -21.49
CA LYS A 180 0.21 6.93 -22.15
C LYS A 180 -0.10 6.70 -23.63
N THR A 181 0.75 5.94 -24.32
CA THR A 181 0.59 5.64 -25.75
C THR A 181 -0.65 4.80 -26.01
N MET A 182 -0.98 3.90 -25.08
CA MET A 182 -2.07 2.94 -25.19
C MET A 182 -3.37 3.37 -24.52
N ASP A 183 -3.54 4.67 -24.22
CA ASP A 183 -4.72 5.20 -23.51
C ASP A 183 -6.05 4.75 -24.14
N GLY A 184 -6.16 4.75 -25.46
CA GLY A 184 -7.36 4.29 -26.17
C GLY A 184 -7.69 2.80 -25.98
N CYS A 185 -6.72 1.97 -25.59
CA CYS A 185 -6.87 0.54 -25.34
C CYS A 185 -7.01 0.20 -23.86
N ILE A 186 -6.86 1.15 -22.94
CA ILE A 186 -6.88 0.92 -21.50
C ILE A 186 -8.24 1.32 -20.93
N GLN A 187 -8.85 0.41 -20.18
CA GLN A 187 -10.09 0.64 -19.43
C GLN A 187 -9.78 1.28 -18.08
N PHE A 188 -8.79 0.71 -17.39
CA PHE A 188 -8.43 1.05 -16.02
C PHE A 188 -6.99 0.67 -15.72
N ALA A 189 -6.27 1.53 -15.02
CA ALA A 189 -4.90 1.35 -14.56
C ALA A 189 -4.82 1.77 -13.08
N PHE A 190 -4.35 0.86 -12.23
CA PHE A 190 -4.17 1.13 -10.81
C PHE A 190 -2.79 0.69 -10.33
N LEU A 191 -2.09 1.62 -9.70
CA LEU A 191 -0.74 1.44 -9.21
C LEU A 191 -0.71 1.66 -7.71
N THR A 192 -0.02 0.78 -7.00
CA THR A 192 0.06 0.85 -5.54
C THR A 192 1.44 0.49 -5.04
N GLY A 193 1.81 1.08 -3.91
CA GLY A 193 3.13 0.92 -3.28
C GLY A 193 3.16 1.50 -1.89
N VAL A 194 4.34 1.51 -1.27
CA VAL A 194 4.54 2.14 0.04
C VAL A 194 4.78 3.63 -0.10
N THR A 195 5.58 4.00 -1.09
CA THR A 195 6.12 5.33 -1.28
C THR A 195 5.71 5.93 -2.63
N LYS A 196 6.02 7.21 -2.82
CA LYS A 196 5.83 8.01 -4.02
C LYS A 196 7.13 8.22 -4.81
N PHE A 197 8.21 7.48 -4.50
CA PHE A 197 9.56 7.56 -5.11
C PHE A 197 9.52 7.66 -6.66
N GLY A 198 8.55 7.01 -7.30
CA GLY A 198 8.42 6.98 -8.75
C GLY A 198 7.44 7.97 -9.38
N LYS A 199 6.57 8.67 -8.63
CA LYS A 199 5.54 9.52 -9.29
C LYS A 199 6.16 10.69 -10.06
N VAL A 200 7.15 11.34 -9.46
CA VAL A 200 7.81 12.52 -10.06
C VAL A 200 8.84 12.11 -11.12
N SER A 201 9.35 10.87 -11.10
CA SER A 201 10.52 10.45 -11.89
C SER A 201 10.25 9.34 -12.91
N VAL A 202 9.56 8.26 -12.49
CA VAL A 202 9.19 7.10 -13.32
C VAL A 202 7.91 7.40 -14.10
N PHE A 203 6.97 8.12 -13.48
CA PHE A 203 5.69 8.50 -14.08
C PHE A 203 5.65 9.97 -14.52
N SER A 204 6.79 10.64 -14.64
CA SER A 204 6.88 12.04 -15.07
C SER A 204 6.17 12.29 -16.41
N ASP A 205 6.12 11.27 -17.26
CA ASP A 205 5.54 11.38 -18.59
C ASP A 205 4.03 11.04 -18.60
N LEU A 206 3.51 10.48 -17.51
CA LEU A 206 2.14 10.03 -17.25
C LEU A 206 1.34 11.16 -16.55
N ASN A 207 0.94 12.16 -17.33
CA ASN A 207 0.25 13.36 -16.81
C ASN A 207 -1.20 13.11 -16.33
N ASN A 208 -1.77 11.92 -16.55
CA ASN A 208 -3.14 11.56 -16.23
C ASN A 208 -3.28 10.71 -14.94
N LEU A 209 -2.18 10.39 -14.25
CA LEU A 209 -2.22 9.56 -13.05
C LEU A 209 -2.72 10.34 -11.82
N ASP A 210 -3.98 10.11 -11.40
CA ASP A 210 -4.55 10.73 -10.21
C ASP A 210 -4.03 10.03 -8.94
N ASP A 211 -3.34 10.79 -8.10
CA ASP A 211 -2.89 10.29 -6.79
C ASP A 211 -4.01 10.50 -5.77
N ILE A 212 -4.61 9.39 -5.38
CA ILE A 212 -5.74 9.36 -4.46
C ILE A 212 -5.32 9.23 -3.00
N SER A 213 -4.01 9.17 -2.71
CA SER A 213 -3.48 8.84 -1.39
C SER A 213 -3.89 9.81 -0.29
N MET A 214 -4.04 11.11 -0.62
CA MET A 214 -4.45 12.15 0.32
C MET A 214 -5.87 12.70 0.04
N ARG A 215 -6.64 12.04 -0.84
CA ARG A 215 -8.02 12.45 -1.15
C ARG A 215 -8.95 11.97 -0.05
N LYS A 216 -9.72 12.89 0.55
CA LYS A 216 -10.65 12.60 1.66
C LYS A 216 -11.61 11.45 1.35
N GLN A 217 -12.09 11.37 0.12
CA GLN A 217 -13.02 10.33 -0.34
C GLN A 217 -12.45 8.90 -0.39
N TYR A 218 -11.13 8.73 -0.29
CA TYR A 218 -10.45 7.42 -0.38
C TYR A 218 -9.58 7.13 0.86
N VAL A 219 -9.79 7.87 1.96
CA VAL A 219 -9.00 7.71 3.20
C VAL A 219 -9.12 6.29 3.73
N ASP A 220 -10.35 5.77 3.79
CA ASP A 220 -10.73 4.46 4.31
C ASP A 220 -10.73 3.36 3.23
N LEU A 221 -10.24 3.62 2.01
CA LEU A 221 -10.14 2.59 0.96
C LEU A 221 -9.26 1.40 1.40
N CYS A 222 -8.27 1.67 2.25
CA CYS A 222 -7.37 0.69 2.87
C CYS A 222 -7.29 0.96 4.38
N GLY A 223 -7.20 -0.10 5.19
CA GLY A 223 -7.29 -0.05 6.65
C GLY A 223 -8.72 -0.15 7.17
N VAL A 224 -8.90 0.06 8.47
CA VAL A 224 -10.21 -0.07 9.14
C VAL A 224 -10.53 1.23 9.86
N SER A 225 -11.69 1.83 9.59
CA SER A 225 -12.16 2.98 10.38
C SER A 225 -12.80 2.53 11.70
N GLU A 226 -12.89 3.44 12.67
CA GLU A 226 -13.64 3.21 13.93
C GLU A 226 -15.05 2.69 13.65
N LYS A 227 -15.75 3.30 12.68
CA LYS A 227 -17.09 2.90 12.30
C LYS A 227 -17.12 1.45 11.79
N GLU A 228 -16.21 1.08 10.90
CA GLU A 228 -16.16 -0.28 10.35
C GLU A 228 -15.77 -1.32 11.40
N LEU A 229 -14.93 -0.94 12.36
CA LEU A 229 -14.61 -1.77 13.51
C LEU A 229 -15.90 -2.13 14.26
N HIS A 230 -16.71 -1.14 14.64
CA HIS A 230 -17.98 -1.37 15.34
C HIS A 230 -19.02 -2.09 14.48
N ASP A 231 -19.18 -1.68 13.22
CA ASP A 231 -20.17 -2.28 12.31
C ASP A 231 -19.91 -3.79 12.06
N ASN A 232 -18.66 -4.25 12.18
CA ASN A 232 -18.26 -5.60 11.79
C ASN A 232 -17.72 -6.48 12.92
N LEU A 233 -17.26 -5.91 14.05
CA LEU A 233 -16.56 -6.63 15.12
C LEU A 233 -17.14 -6.34 16.52
N GLU A 234 -18.36 -5.83 16.64
CA GLU A 234 -18.97 -5.49 17.93
C GLU A 234 -19.02 -6.65 18.93
N ILE A 235 -19.39 -7.85 18.45
CA ILE A 235 -19.41 -9.05 19.29
C ILE A 235 -17.99 -9.39 19.76
N GLU A 236 -17.02 -9.30 18.87
CA GLU A 236 -15.62 -9.61 19.17
C GLU A 236 -14.98 -8.57 20.09
N LEU A 237 -15.42 -7.31 20.05
CA LEU A 237 -15.03 -6.28 21.02
C LEU A 237 -15.48 -6.68 22.43
N HIS A 238 -16.74 -7.10 22.60
CA HIS A 238 -17.21 -7.60 23.91
C HIS A 238 -16.45 -8.85 24.36
N GLU A 239 -16.25 -9.83 23.48
CA GLU A 239 -15.51 -11.05 23.83
C GLU A 239 -14.04 -10.76 24.21
N LEU A 240 -13.41 -9.78 23.58
CA LEU A 240 -12.05 -9.36 23.90
C LEU A 240 -12.00 -8.56 25.23
N ALA A 241 -13.02 -7.75 25.51
CA ALA A 241 -13.12 -6.98 26.76
C ALA A 241 -13.23 -7.93 27.96
N ASP A 242 -14.12 -8.92 27.86
CA ASP A 242 -14.29 -9.97 28.86
C ASP A 242 -12.98 -10.77 29.06
N ALA A 243 -12.32 -11.14 27.97
CA ALA A 243 -11.05 -11.89 28.02
C ALA A 243 -9.88 -11.09 28.63
N LYS A 244 -9.98 -9.75 28.62
CA LYS A 244 -8.97 -8.84 29.19
C LYS A 244 -9.35 -8.28 30.54
N GLU A 245 -10.51 -8.64 31.07
CA GLU A 245 -11.05 -8.08 32.32
C GLU A 245 -11.13 -6.55 32.29
N LEU A 246 -11.45 -6.00 31.11
CA LEU A 246 -11.62 -4.56 30.88
C LEU A 246 -13.09 -4.24 30.67
N THR A 247 -13.51 -3.02 31.01
CA THR A 247 -14.79 -2.52 30.51
C THR A 247 -14.70 -2.33 28.99
N TYR A 248 -15.85 -2.40 28.31
CA TYR A 248 -15.93 -2.16 26.86
C TYR A 248 -15.26 -0.83 26.45
N GLY A 249 -15.52 0.25 27.20
CA GLY A 249 -14.95 1.56 26.92
C GLY A 249 -13.42 1.60 27.08
N GLU A 250 -12.89 0.93 28.12
CA GLU A 250 -11.43 0.82 28.32
C GLU A 250 -10.78 0.01 27.20
N LEU A 251 -11.41 -1.07 26.73
CA LEU A 251 -10.90 -1.83 25.59
C LEU A 251 -10.85 -0.98 24.33
N CYS A 252 -11.94 -0.29 23.98
CA CYS A 252 -11.99 0.56 22.78
C CYS A 252 -10.93 1.67 22.84
N ASN A 253 -10.73 2.31 24.00
CA ASN A 253 -9.67 3.30 24.18
C ASN A 253 -8.29 2.67 23.98
N ARG A 254 -8.05 1.48 24.54
CA ARG A 254 -6.77 0.78 24.40
C ARG A 254 -6.48 0.35 22.96
N LEU A 255 -7.49 -0.11 22.22
CA LEU A 255 -7.36 -0.40 20.78
C LEU A 255 -7.00 0.87 20.00
N ARG A 256 -7.65 2.00 20.31
CA ARG A 256 -7.35 3.29 19.68
C ARG A 256 -5.92 3.74 19.94
N GLU A 257 -5.48 3.68 21.19
CA GLU A 257 -4.11 4.03 21.58
C GLU A 257 -3.04 3.16 20.91
N TYR A 258 -3.32 1.87 20.72
CA TYR A 258 -2.35 0.93 20.15
C TYR A 258 -2.33 0.91 18.63
N TYR A 259 -3.48 1.02 17.95
CA TYR A 259 -3.58 0.64 16.54
C TYR A 259 -4.26 1.66 15.62
N ASP A 260 -4.96 2.66 16.16
CA ASP A 260 -5.55 3.76 15.39
C ASP A 260 -4.51 4.86 15.09
N GLY A 261 -4.96 6.01 14.59
CA GLY A 261 -4.19 7.24 14.58
C GLY A 261 -3.48 7.49 13.25
N TYR A 262 -3.66 6.65 12.24
CA TYR A 262 -3.17 6.94 10.89
C TYR A 262 -4.11 7.91 10.18
N HIS A 263 -3.68 9.15 10.01
CA HIS A 263 -4.32 10.18 9.20
C HIS A 263 -3.54 10.39 7.90
N PHE A 264 -4.16 10.01 6.76
CA PHE A 264 -3.54 10.14 5.43
C PHE A 264 -3.72 11.53 4.80
N THR A 265 -4.59 12.36 5.36
CA THR A 265 -4.80 13.74 4.94
C THR A 265 -5.29 14.58 6.12
N TYR A 266 -5.15 15.90 6.04
CA TYR A 266 -5.58 16.79 7.12
C TYR A 266 -7.10 16.70 7.32
N ASN A 267 -7.55 16.84 8.57
CA ASN A 267 -8.96 16.77 8.95
C ASN A 267 -9.64 15.49 8.43
N SER A 268 -8.98 14.35 8.58
CA SER A 268 -9.51 13.03 8.24
C SER A 268 -9.71 12.17 9.48
N ILE A 269 -10.51 11.12 9.35
CA ILE A 269 -10.68 10.12 10.40
C ILE A 269 -9.37 9.36 10.66
N GLY A 270 -9.22 8.84 11.88
CA GLY A 270 -8.20 7.85 12.20
C GLY A 270 -8.51 6.53 11.49
N ILE A 271 -7.46 5.86 11.03
CA ILE A 271 -7.53 4.54 10.43
C ILE A 271 -6.68 3.58 11.25
N TYR A 272 -7.26 2.44 11.61
CA TYR A 272 -6.58 1.34 12.25
C TYR A 272 -5.72 0.56 11.26
N ASN A 273 -4.54 0.13 11.74
CA ASN A 273 -3.76 -0.88 11.05
C ASN A 273 -4.51 -2.24 11.06
N PRO A 274 -4.94 -2.78 9.90
CA PRO A 274 -5.74 -4.00 9.89
C PRO A 274 -4.94 -5.21 10.34
N PHE A 275 -3.63 -5.25 10.12
CA PHE A 275 -2.83 -6.40 10.52
C PHE A 275 -2.68 -6.49 12.03
N SER A 276 -2.34 -5.40 12.71
CA SER A 276 -2.24 -5.39 14.17
C SER A 276 -3.60 -5.65 14.82
N LEU A 277 -4.65 -4.97 14.34
CA LEU A 277 -6.01 -5.13 14.83
C LEU A 277 -6.48 -6.59 14.75
N LEU A 278 -6.35 -7.24 13.59
CA LEU A 278 -6.79 -8.62 13.40
C LEU A 278 -5.95 -9.63 14.19
N ASN A 279 -4.64 -9.39 14.37
CA ASN A 279 -3.82 -10.23 15.25
C ASN A 279 -4.25 -10.10 16.70
N THR A 280 -4.59 -8.90 17.17
CA THR A 280 -5.12 -8.70 18.53
C THR A 280 -6.42 -9.46 18.74
N PHE A 281 -7.34 -9.46 17.78
CA PHE A 281 -8.56 -10.26 17.92
C PHE A 281 -8.29 -11.77 17.89
N LYS A 282 -7.34 -12.22 17.05
CA LYS A 282 -7.01 -13.65 16.94
C LYS A 282 -6.34 -14.20 18.20
N TYR A 283 -5.33 -13.50 18.71
CA TYR A 283 -4.53 -13.94 19.85
C TYR A 283 -5.06 -13.42 21.18
N ARG A 284 -6.01 -12.49 21.14
CA ARG A 284 -6.52 -11.77 22.31
C ARG A 284 -5.39 -11.10 23.07
N GLU A 285 -4.43 -10.49 22.38
CA GLU A 285 -3.27 -9.84 22.98
C GLU A 285 -2.95 -8.52 22.26
N PHE A 286 -2.50 -7.54 23.03
CA PHE A 286 -1.92 -6.33 22.48
C PHE A 286 -0.44 -6.60 22.27
N GLY A 287 0.06 -6.33 21.07
CA GLY A 287 1.46 -6.50 20.69
C GLY A 287 1.84 -5.65 19.48
N SER A 288 3.12 -5.66 19.16
CA SER A 288 3.73 -4.86 18.09
C SER A 288 3.73 -5.61 16.74
N TYR A 289 2.58 -6.16 16.36
CA TYR A 289 2.43 -7.05 15.21
C TYR A 289 2.89 -6.43 13.88
N TRP A 290 2.49 -5.19 13.58
CA TRP A 290 2.89 -4.50 12.36
C TRP A 290 4.38 -4.19 12.36
N PHE A 291 4.90 -3.69 13.47
CA PHE A 291 6.30 -3.30 13.60
C PHE A 291 7.23 -4.52 13.43
N GLU A 292 6.87 -5.66 14.02
CA GLU A 292 7.60 -6.92 13.91
C GLU A 292 7.61 -7.51 12.49
N THR A 293 6.70 -7.09 11.60
CA THR A 293 6.72 -7.54 10.19
C THR A 293 7.92 -7.03 9.38
N GLY A 294 8.81 -6.25 10.03
CA GLY A 294 10.13 -5.90 9.55
C GLY A 294 10.21 -4.41 9.27
N THR A 295 10.87 -3.67 10.19
CA THR A 295 11.34 -2.34 9.88
C THR A 295 12.36 -2.42 8.77
N PRO A 296 12.14 -1.75 7.63
CA PRO A 296 13.03 -1.92 6.50
C PRO A 296 14.45 -1.47 6.86
N THR A 297 15.45 -2.31 6.58
CA THR A 297 16.87 -1.97 6.71
C THR A 297 17.19 -0.64 6.01
N TYR A 298 16.52 -0.37 4.87
CA TYR A 298 16.67 0.90 4.15
C TYR A 298 16.34 2.12 5.01
N LEU A 299 15.37 2.03 5.94
CA LEU A 299 14.97 3.18 6.75
C LEU A 299 16.10 3.55 7.72
N VAL A 300 16.72 2.53 8.32
CA VAL A 300 17.89 2.72 9.19
C VAL A 300 19.05 3.33 8.41
N GLU A 301 19.33 2.80 7.21
CA GLU A 301 20.38 3.33 6.34
C GLU A 301 20.12 4.79 5.95
N LEU A 302 18.87 5.14 5.62
CA LEU A 302 18.45 6.49 5.28
C LEU A 302 18.62 7.45 6.46
N LEU A 303 18.13 7.08 7.65
CA LEU A 303 18.27 7.90 8.85
C LEU A 303 19.74 8.10 9.24
N LYS A 304 20.59 7.07 9.09
CA LYS A 304 22.03 7.15 9.35
C LYS A 304 22.74 8.04 8.34
N LYS A 305 22.45 7.88 7.04
CA LYS A 305 23.04 8.67 5.96
C LYS A 305 22.80 10.17 6.16
N HIS A 306 21.62 10.54 6.66
CA HIS A 306 21.23 11.93 6.83
C HIS A 306 21.43 12.47 8.25
N HIS A 307 22.07 11.70 9.16
CA HIS A 307 22.27 12.09 10.57
C HIS A 307 21.00 12.63 11.22
N TYR A 308 19.86 12.00 10.91
CA TYR A 308 18.56 12.51 11.29
C TYR A 308 18.36 12.45 12.81
N ASP A 309 17.86 13.55 13.38
CA ASP A 309 17.64 13.70 14.81
C ASP A 309 16.33 13.04 15.24
N LEU A 310 16.44 11.94 15.99
CA LEU A 310 15.29 11.15 16.42
C LEU A 310 14.39 11.90 17.41
N GLU A 311 14.92 12.85 18.19
CA GLU A 311 14.12 13.64 19.14
C GLU A 311 13.08 14.51 18.40
N ARG A 312 13.37 14.89 17.15
CA ARG A 312 12.48 15.71 16.34
C ARG A 312 11.29 14.96 15.75
N MET A 313 11.33 13.62 15.69
CA MET A 313 10.28 12.81 15.06
C MET A 313 8.91 12.96 15.69
N ALA A 314 8.85 13.21 17.00
CA ALA A 314 7.58 13.38 17.70
C ALA A 314 6.85 14.68 17.29
N HIS A 315 7.58 15.66 16.74
CA HIS A 315 7.10 17.02 16.48
C HIS A 315 7.64 17.58 15.16
N GLU A 316 7.68 16.75 14.11
CA GLU A 316 8.21 17.19 12.82
C GLU A 316 7.22 18.10 12.09
N GLU A 317 7.70 19.17 11.47
CA GLU A 317 6.90 20.06 10.64
C GLU A 317 7.40 20.07 9.19
N THR A 318 6.49 19.99 8.23
CA THR A 318 6.87 19.89 6.83
C THR A 318 5.80 20.46 5.88
N SER A 319 6.19 20.81 4.66
CA SER A 319 5.25 21.32 3.66
C SER A 319 4.66 20.20 2.80
N ALA A 320 3.51 20.46 2.17
CA ALA A 320 2.92 19.55 1.19
C ALA A 320 3.88 19.22 0.02
N ALA A 321 4.74 20.18 -0.35
CA ALA A 321 5.73 19.99 -1.40
C ALA A 321 6.75 18.91 -1.02
N VAL A 322 7.24 18.95 0.23
CA VAL A 322 8.18 17.96 0.77
C VAL A 322 7.52 16.58 0.89
N LEU A 323 6.32 16.49 1.47
CA LEU A 323 5.60 15.21 1.64
C LEU A 323 5.33 14.49 0.31
N ASN A 324 5.16 15.25 -0.77
CA ASN A 324 4.93 14.70 -2.10
C ASN A 324 6.21 14.58 -2.95
N SER A 325 7.30 15.26 -2.58
CA SER A 325 8.60 15.10 -3.21
C SER A 325 9.31 13.92 -2.59
N ILE A 326 9.30 12.79 -3.28
CA ILE A 326 10.36 11.82 -3.12
C ILE A 326 11.17 11.84 -4.39
N ASP A 327 12.15 12.74 -4.44
CA ASP A 327 13.19 12.61 -5.44
C ASP A 327 14.31 11.76 -4.82
N SER A 328 14.94 10.89 -5.62
CA SER A 328 16.09 10.08 -5.15
C SER A 328 17.28 10.94 -4.70
N THR A 329 17.21 12.24 -4.99
CA THR A 329 18.17 13.28 -4.65
C THR A 329 17.79 14.08 -3.41
N SER A 330 16.57 13.92 -2.86
CA SER A 330 16.15 14.71 -1.71
C SER A 330 16.81 14.17 -0.44
N ASP A 331 17.61 15.00 0.21
CA ASP A 331 18.28 14.70 1.48
C ASP A 331 17.33 14.57 2.69
N ASN A 332 16.02 14.62 2.46
CA ASN A 332 15.02 14.65 3.51
C ASN A 332 14.37 13.26 3.68
N PRO A 333 14.57 12.57 4.82
CA PRO A 333 13.96 11.26 5.07
C PRO A 333 12.45 11.33 5.41
N ILE A 334 11.91 12.50 5.77
CA ILE A 334 10.54 12.69 6.24
C ILE A 334 9.47 12.09 5.31
N PRO A 335 9.50 12.32 3.98
CA PRO A 335 8.50 11.76 3.09
C PRO A 335 8.48 10.23 3.12
N VAL A 336 9.65 9.60 3.23
CA VAL A 336 9.78 8.15 3.30
C VAL A 336 9.25 7.63 4.64
N ILE A 337 9.60 8.27 5.75
CA ILE A 337 9.13 7.92 7.10
C ILE A 337 7.60 8.02 7.18
N TYR A 338 7.02 9.11 6.68
CA TYR A 338 5.57 9.32 6.63
C TYR A 338 4.88 8.27 5.76
N GLN A 339 5.33 8.09 4.51
CA GLN A 339 4.66 7.19 3.57
C GLN A 339 4.80 5.70 3.95
N SER A 340 5.88 5.34 4.63
CA SER A 340 6.06 4.00 5.20
C SER A 340 5.26 3.77 6.50
N GLY A 341 4.61 4.79 7.05
CA GLY A 341 3.66 4.69 8.16
C GLY A 341 4.27 4.87 9.54
N TYR A 342 5.53 5.31 9.65
CA TYR A 342 6.15 5.62 10.95
C TYR A 342 5.71 6.97 11.50
N LEU A 343 5.39 7.91 10.61
CA LEU A 343 4.78 9.18 10.97
C LEU A 343 3.41 9.32 10.30
N THR A 344 2.56 10.14 10.91
CA THR A 344 1.23 10.49 10.42
C THR A 344 0.98 11.98 10.58
N ILE A 345 -0.06 12.49 9.91
CA ILE A 345 -0.48 13.89 10.07
C ILE A 345 -1.19 14.07 11.41
N LYS A 346 -0.69 14.97 12.25
CA LYS A 346 -1.30 15.38 13.52
C LYS A 346 -2.02 16.72 13.43
N GLY A 347 -1.65 17.55 12.47
CA GLY A 347 -2.27 18.86 12.23
C GLY A 347 -1.86 19.45 10.90
N TYR A 348 -2.57 20.50 10.51
CA TYR A 348 -2.31 21.27 9.30
C TYR A 348 -2.62 22.73 9.55
N ASP A 349 -1.63 23.58 9.32
CA ASP A 349 -1.78 25.03 9.31
C ASP A 349 -2.12 25.48 7.88
N GLU A 350 -3.35 25.94 7.68
CA GLU A 350 -3.82 26.39 6.37
C GLU A 350 -3.19 27.71 5.92
N GLU A 351 -2.76 28.56 6.85
CA GLU A 351 -2.16 29.88 6.55
C GLU A 351 -0.76 29.70 5.96
N PHE A 352 0.04 28.81 6.55
CA PHE A 352 1.42 28.56 6.11
C PHE A 352 1.57 27.33 5.20
N GLY A 353 0.54 26.49 5.07
CA GLY A 353 0.59 25.25 4.29
C GLY A 353 1.52 24.20 4.91
N ILE A 354 1.63 24.20 6.23
CA ILE A 354 2.55 23.35 7.01
C ILE A 354 1.76 22.22 7.68
N TYR A 355 2.25 21.00 7.53
CA TYR A 355 1.78 19.82 8.25
C TYR A 355 2.64 19.58 9.48
N SER A 356 1.99 19.29 10.61
CA SER A 356 2.66 18.70 11.77
C SER A 356 2.51 17.19 11.73
N LEU A 357 3.61 16.49 11.98
CA LEU A 357 3.70 15.04 11.96
C LEU A 357 4.10 14.50 13.34
N GLY A 358 3.71 13.26 13.61
CA GLY A 358 4.11 12.52 14.79
C GLY A 358 3.80 11.03 14.65
N PHE A 359 4.12 10.23 15.66
CA PHE A 359 3.81 8.79 15.63
C PHE A 359 2.30 8.56 15.57
N PRO A 360 1.80 7.60 14.77
CA PRO A 360 0.38 7.32 14.67
C PRO A 360 -0.20 6.83 16.00
N ASN A 361 0.48 5.89 16.64
CA ASN A 361 0.04 5.19 17.84
C ASN A 361 1.22 4.65 18.65
N ARG A 362 0.87 4.07 19.79
CA ARG A 362 1.80 3.48 20.74
C ARG A 362 2.60 2.32 20.17
N GLU A 363 2.01 1.47 19.33
CA GLU A 363 2.73 0.36 18.69
C GLU A 363 3.94 0.87 17.90
N VAL A 364 3.73 1.90 17.07
CA VAL A 364 4.77 2.45 16.22
C VAL A 364 5.79 3.21 17.06
N GLU A 365 5.35 4.04 18.00
CA GLU A 365 6.26 4.79 18.89
C GLU A 365 7.18 3.86 19.69
N GLU A 366 6.62 2.89 20.42
CA GLU A 366 7.41 1.95 21.23
C GLU A 366 8.31 1.07 20.36
N GLY A 367 7.78 0.55 19.25
CA GLY A 367 8.55 -0.28 18.33
C GLY A 367 9.73 0.48 17.75
N PHE A 368 9.51 1.72 17.33
CA PHE A 368 10.51 2.55 16.70
C PHE A 368 11.63 2.94 17.67
N ILE A 369 11.28 3.35 18.89
CA ILE A 369 12.25 3.65 19.95
C ILE A 369 13.09 2.40 20.26
N LYS A 370 12.45 1.26 20.56
CA LYS A 370 13.16 0.01 20.88
C LYS A 370 14.09 -0.45 19.76
N PHE A 371 13.66 -0.28 18.51
CA PHE A 371 14.41 -0.73 17.34
C PHE A 371 15.59 0.17 16.99
N LEU A 372 15.45 1.50 17.11
CA LEU A 372 16.51 2.44 16.75
C LEU A 372 17.50 2.69 17.89
N LEU A 373 17.10 2.51 19.15
CA LEU A 373 17.98 2.69 20.30
C LEU A 373 19.35 2.00 20.15
N PRO A 374 19.46 0.71 19.77
CA PRO A 374 20.76 0.04 19.60
C PRO A 374 21.62 0.60 18.45
N PHE A 375 21.03 1.33 17.50
CA PHE A 375 21.76 1.89 16.35
C PHE A 375 22.27 3.31 16.60
N TYR A 376 21.76 3.99 17.63
CA TYR A 376 22.04 5.40 17.92
C TYR A 376 22.63 5.61 19.33
N ALA A 377 22.29 4.75 20.29
CA ALA A 377 22.94 4.66 21.58
C ALA A 377 23.88 3.45 21.58
N ASN A 378 25.08 3.61 22.14
CA ASN A 378 26.10 2.56 22.25
C ASN A 378 25.74 1.58 23.38
N THR A 379 24.51 1.07 23.39
CA THR A 379 23.96 0.19 24.42
C THR A 379 23.62 -1.17 23.83
N ASN A 380 24.10 -2.23 24.48
CA ASN A 380 23.87 -3.61 24.05
C ASN A 380 22.39 -3.94 24.17
N ALA A 381 21.84 -4.62 23.15
CA ALA A 381 20.42 -4.94 23.00
C ALA A 381 19.76 -5.69 24.19
N VAL A 382 20.56 -6.21 25.13
CA VAL A 382 20.09 -6.95 26.31
C VAL A 382 19.76 -6.03 27.50
N GLU A 383 20.27 -4.79 27.54
CA GLU A 383 20.01 -3.86 28.66
C GLU A 383 18.78 -2.96 28.44
N SER A 384 18.28 -2.85 27.20
CA SER A 384 17.19 -1.92 26.84
C SER A 384 15.79 -2.29 27.33
N GLU A 385 15.54 -3.52 27.78
CA GLU A 385 14.23 -3.91 28.34
C GLU A 385 14.02 -3.44 29.79
N PHE A 386 15.08 -3.00 30.49
CA PHE A 386 15.04 -2.68 31.92
C PHE A 386 15.44 -1.24 32.28
N GLU A 387 15.72 -0.38 31.30
CA GLU A 387 15.89 1.06 31.51
C GLU A 387 14.73 1.83 30.85
N ILE A 388 13.59 1.86 31.54
CA ILE A 388 12.56 2.91 31.41
C ILE A 388 12.28 3.46 32.81
#